data_AF-H9FID5-F1
#
_entry.id   AF-H9FID5-F1
#
_cell.length_a   1.000
_cell.length_b   1.000
_cell.length_c   1.000
_cell.angle_alpha   90.00
_cell.angle_beta   90.00
_cell.angle_gamma   90.00
#
_symmetry.space_group_name_H-M   'P 1'
#
loop_
_entity.id
_entity.type
_entity.pdbx_description
1 polymer ?
#
loop_
_entity_poly.entity_id
_entity_poly.type
_entity_poly.pdbx_seq_one_letter_code
_entity_poly.pdbx_strand_id
1 'polypeptide(L)'
;PPQNRIPLPVLKDSDKLDKIMNMKETTKRVRLGPDCLPSICFYTFLNAYQGLTAVDVTDDSSLIAGGFADSTVRVWSVTPKKLRSVKQASDLSLIDKESDDVLERIMDEKTASELKILYGHSGPVYGAS
;
A
#
# COMPACT_ATOMS: atom_id res chain seq x y z
N PRO A 1 -5.49 34.25 -6.07
CA PRO A 1 -5.91 32.99 -6.73
C PRO A 1 -7.42 33.01 -7.02
N PRO A 2 -7.88 32.46 -8.15
CA PRO A 2 -9.32 32.42 -8.47
C PRO A 2 -10.08 31.61 -7.41
N GLN A 3 -11.28 32.07 -7.01
CA GLN A 3 -12.12 31.50 -5.94
C GLN A 3 -12.58 30.05 -6.18
N ASN A 4 -12.34 29.49 -7.37
CA ASN A 4 -12.73 28.13 -7.77
C ASN A 4 -11.59 27.09 -7.70
N ARG A 5 -10.43 27.40 -7.10
CA ARG A 5 -9.32 26.46 -7.01
C ARG A 5 -9.28 25.78 -5.63
N ILE A 6 -9.59 24.49 -5.59
CA ILE A 6 -9.32 23.64 -4.44
C ILE A 6 -7.78 23.42 -4.40
N PRO A 7 -7.11 23.73 -3.28
CA PRO A 7 -5.67 23.51 -3.18
C PRO A 7 -5.38 22.01 -3.14
N LEU A 8 -4.59 21.53 -4.09
CA LEU A 8 -4.11 20.15 -4.12
C LEU A 8 -2.66 20.09 -3.59
N PRO A 9 -2.26 18.98 -2.96
CA PRO A 9 -0.88 18.79 -2.53
C PRO A 9 0.06 18.81 -3.73
N VAL A 10 1.25 19.37 -3.51
CA VAL A 10 2.33 19.34 -4.51
C VAL A 10 2.83 17.90 -4.67
N LEU A 11 3.05 17.48 -5.92
CA LEU A 11 3.56 16.15 -6.23
C LEU A 11 5.02 16.03 -5.79
N LYS A 12 5.33 15.01 -5.00
CA LYS A 12 6.70 14.64 -4.65
C LYS A 12 7.37 13.94 -5.82
N ASP A 13 8.69 13.83 -5.80
CA ASP A 13 9.43 13.12 -6.86
C ASP A 13 9.10 11.62 -6.88
N SER A 14 8.76 11.03 -5.72
CA SER A 14 8.19 9.67 -5.62
C SER A 14 6.91 9.53 -6.45
N ASP A 15 5.98 10.47 -6.30
CA ASP A 15 4.66 10.40 -6.96
C ASP A 15 4.79 10.53 -8.49
N LYS A 16 5.84 11.23 -8.96
CA LYS A 16 6.16 11.33 -10.39
C LYS A 16 6.62 9.98 -10.93
N LEU A 17 7.48 9.26 -10.19
CA LEU A 17 7.94 7.93 -10.58
C LEU A 17 6.77 6.94 -10.64
N ASP A 18 5.90 6.95 -9.64
CA ASP A 18 4.72 6.08 -9.60
C ASP A 18 3.76 6.38 -10.77
N LYS A 19 3.57 7.66 -11.11
CA LYS A 19 2.80 8.05 -12.30
C LYS A 19 3.41 7.54 -13.60
N ILE A 20 4.73 7.59 -13.74
CA ILE A 20 5.41 7.06 -14.93
C ILE A 20 5.22 5.54 -15.02
N MET A 21 5.30 4.82 -13.90
CA MET A 21 5.04 3.38 -13.87
C MET A 21 3.57 3.07 -14.26
N ASN A 22 2.61 3.80 -13.70
CA ASN A 22 1.19 3.63 -14.02
C ASN A 22 0.89 3.93 -15.51
N MET A 23 1.53 4.94 -16.10
CA MET A 23 1.41 5.21 -17.55
C MET A 23 1.94 4.04 -18.41
N LYS A 24 3.08 3.46 -18.00
CA LYS A 24 3.66 2.28 -18.69
C LYS A 24 2.74 1.07 -18.59
N GLU A 25 2.11 0.86 -17.43
CA GLU A 25 1.18 -0.25 -17.21
C GLU A 25 -0.13 -0.05 -17.99
N THR A 26 -0.66 1.16 -18.01
CA THR A 26 -1.85 1.52 -18.81
C THR A 26 -1.65 1.23 -20.29
N THR A 27 -0.42 1.41 -20.81
CA THR A 27 -0.09 1.10 -22.21
C THR A 27 -0.16 -0.41 -22.51
N LYS A 28 0.04 -1.26 -21.51
CA LYS A 28 -0.05 -2.73 -21.62
C LYS A 28 -1.45 -3.26 -21.32
N ARG A 29 -2.37 -2.42 -20.84
CA ARG A 29 -3.71 -2.84 -20.42
C ARG A 29 -4.54 -3.23 -21.64
N VAL A 30 -5.11 -4.44 -21.60
CA VAL A 30 -6.02 -4.92 -22.63
C VAL A 30 -7.33 -4.13 -22.58
N ARG A 31 -7.82 -3.69 -23.75
CA ARG A 31 -9.11 -3.02 -23.86
C ARG A 31 -10.23 -4.04 -23.72
N LEU A 32 -11.01 -3.90 -22.66
CA LEU A 32 -12.13 -4.78 -22.38
C LEU A 32 -13.33 -4.46 -23.29
N GLY A 33 -14.14 -5.47 -23.60
CA GLY A 33 -15.34 -5.36 -24.42
C GLY A 33 -16.18 -6.64 -24.38
N PRO A 34 -17.29 -6.70 -25.13
CA PRO A 34 -18.14 -7.90 -25.20
C PRO A 34 -17.37 -9.15 -25.63
N ASP A 35 -16.41 -9.00 -26.54
CA ASP A 35 -15.56 -10.09 -27.05
C ASP A 35 -14.27 -10.29 -26.25
N CYS A 36 -14.01 -9.44 -25.24
CA CYS A 36 -12.80 -9.50 -24.41
C CYS A 36 -13.14 -9.16 -22.95
N LEU A 37 -13.59 -10.17 -22.22
CA LEU A 37 -14.00 -10.05 -20.82
C LEU A 37 -12.78 -9.99 -19.88
N PRO A 38 -12.89 -9.30 -18.72
CA PRO A 38 -11.84 -9.30 -17.72
C PRO A 38 -11.68 -10.69 -17.07
N SER A 39 -10.47 -10.98 -16.60
CA SER A 39 -10.23 -12.11 -15.70
C SER A 39 -10.62 -11.74 -14.28
N ILE A 40 -11.37 -12.61 -13.61
CA ILE A 40 -11.77 -12.43 -12.22
C ILE A 40 -10.94 -13.39 -11.36
N CYS A 41 -10.16 -12.84 -10.43
CA CYS A 41 -9.40 -13.60 -9.45
C CYS A 41 -10.12 -13.57 -8.10
N PHE A 42 -10.46 -14.73 -7.56
CA PHE A 42 -11.08 -14.83 -6.24
C PHE A 42 -10.03 -15.22 -5.19
N TYR A 43 -9.83 -14.36 -4.20
CA TYR A 43 -8.92 -14.60 -3.09
C TYR A 43 -9.70 -14.74 -1.79
N THR A 44 -9.35 -15.77 -1.02
CA THR A 44 -9.91 -15.98 0.32
C THR A 44 -8.81 -15.68 1.34
N PHE A 45 -9.10 -14.79 2.28
CA PHE A 45 -8.24 -14.61 3.44
C PHE A 45 -8.32 -15.85 4.34
N LEU A 46 -7.23 -16.62 4.35
CA LEU A 46 -7.12 -17.78 5.23
C LEU A 46 -7.04 -17.31 6.69
N ASN A 47 -7.74 -18.04 7.57
CA ASN A 47 -7.76 -17.76 9.01
C ASN A 47 -8.35 -16.38 9.40
N ALA A 48 -9.38 -15.93 8.67
CA ALA A 48 -10.18 -14.74 9.01
C ALA A 48 -11.17 -15.02 10.17
N TYR A 49 -10.66 -15.50 11.30
CA TYR A 49 -11.43 -16.06 12.41
C TYR A 49 -12.47 -15.11 13.03
N GLN A 50 -12.30 -13.79 12.84
CA GLN A 50 -13.13 -12.75 13.45
C GLN A 50 -13.99 -11.98 12.44
N GLY A 51 -14.09 -12.44 11.19
CA GLY A 51 -14.87 -11.76 10.15
C GLY A 51 -14.14 -10.55 9.56
N LEU A 52 -13.98 -10.57 8.24
CA LEU A 52 -13.41 -9.48 7.46
C LEU A 52 -14.51 -8.47 7.15
N THR A 53 -14.32 -7.22 7.58
CA THR A 53 -15.32 -6.15 7.48
C THR A 53 -15.00 -5.12 6.40
N ALA A 54 -13.73 -4.96 6.07
CA ALA A 54 -13.27 -4.06 5.00
C ALA A 54 -12.06 -4.65 4.29
N VAL A 55 -11.91 -4.35 3.00
CA VAL A 55 -10.74 -4.71 2.19
C VAL A 55 -10.42 -3.53 1.29
N ASP A 56 -9.13 -3.28 1.13
CA ASP A 56 -8.62 -2.34 0.14
C ASP A 56 -7.33 -2.86 -0.49
N VAL A 57 -7.11 -2.52 -1.76
CA VAL A 57 -5.96 -2.99 -2.55
C VAL A 57 -5.27 -1.77 -3.14
N THR A 58 -3.95 -1.74 -3.05
CA THR A 58 -3.18 -0.63 -3.63
C THR A 58 -3.28 -0.62 -5.16
N ASP A 59 -3.18 0.57 -5.78
CA ASP A 59 -3.28 0.72 -7.24
C ASP A 59 -2.25 -0.13 -8.02
N ASP A 60 -1.07 -0.35 -7.42
CA ASP A 60 0.00 -1.19 -7.97
C ASP A 60 -0.20 -2.70 -7.67
N SER A 61 -1.31 -3.06 -7.03
CA SER A 61 -1.62 -4.42 -6.56
C SER A 61 -0.53 -5.06 -5.69
N SER A 62 0.34 -4.24 -5.08
CA SER A 62 1.47 -4.76 -4.30
C SER A 62 1.07 -5.15 -2.88
N LEU A 63 0.10 -4.44 -2.29
CA LEU A 63 -0.37 -4.63 -0.93
C LEU A 63 -1.88 -4.79 -0.90
N ILE A 64 -2.35 -5.57 0.07
CA ILE A 64 -3.76 -5.64 0.42
C ILE A 64 -3.91 -5.29 1.89
N ALA A 65 -4.87 -4.43 2.22
CA ALA A 65 -5.27 -4.11 3.58
C ALA A 65 -6.63 -4.73 3.87
N GLY A 66 -6.78 -5.31 5.06
CA GLY A 66 -8.02 -5.92 5.53
C GLY A 66 -8.35 -5.45 6.93
N GLY A 67 -9.53 -4.88 7.10
CA GLY A 67 -10.11 -4.54 8.39
C GLY A 67 -10.92 -5.70 8.94
N PHE A 68 -10.75 -6.00 10.23
CA PHE A 68 -11.43 -7.08 10.91
C PHE A 68 -12.34 -6.57 12.03
N ALA A 69 -13.31 -7.38 12.43
CA ALA A 69 -14.17 -7.07 13.58
C ALA A 69 -13.45 -7.20 14.94
N ASP A 70 -12.24 -7.78 14.96
CA ASP A 70 -11.37 -7.86 16.15
C ASP A 70 -10.60 -6.58 16.43
N SER A 71 -10.98 -5.48 15.76
CA SER A 71 -10.33 -4.18 15.82
C SER A 71 -8.88 -4.14 15.33
N THR A 72 -8.47 -5.15 14.55
CA THR A 72 -7.18 -5.17 13.87
C THR A 72 -7.32 -4.77 12.40
N VAL A 73 -6.27 -4.12 11.90
CA VAL A 73 -6.03 -3.95 10.47
C VAL A 73 -4.84 -4.81 10.11
N ARG A 74 -4.97 -5.65 9.09
CA ARG A 74 -3.89 -6.51 8.61
C ARG A 74 -3.50 -6.06 7.22
N VAL A 75 -2.20 -5.97 6.99
CA VAL A 75 -1.62 -5.60 5.70
C VAL A 75 -0.78 -6.76 5.21
N TRP A 76 -1.06 -7.22 4.00
CA TRP A 76 -0.34 -8.30 3.33
C TRP A 76 0.41 -7.76 2.12
N SER A 77 1.62 -8.27 1.92
CA SER A 77 2.33 -8.09 0.66
C SER A 77 1.95 -9.20 -0.32
N VAL A 78 1.43 -8.81 -1.49
CA VAL A 78 1.11 -9.72 -2.60
C VAL A 78 2.31 -9.93 -3.50
N THR A 79 3.13 -8.89 -3.65
CA THR A 79 4.38 -8.93 -4.41
C THR A 79 5.51 -9.49 -3.53
N PRO A 80 6.58 -10.10 -4.08
CA PRO A 80 7.76 -10.55 -3.33
C PRO A 80 8.49 -9.47 -2.51
N LYS A 81 8.06 -8.20 -2.61
CA LYS A 81 8.62 -7.08 -1.87
C LYS A 81 8.07 -7.08 -0.44
N LYS A 82 8.82 -7.67 0.49
CA LYS A 82 8.43 -7.74 1.91
C LYS A 82 8.14 -6.36 2.51
N LEU A 83 7.16 -6.31 3.41
CA LEU A 83 6.87 -5.14 4.23
C LEU A 83 8.03 -4.91 5.20
N ARG A 84 8.66 -3.74 5.15
CA ARG A 84 9.73 -3.34 6.06
C ARG A 84 9.23 -2.22 6.96
N SER A 85 9.57 -2.28 8.24
CA SER A 85 9.33 -1.19 9.19
C SER A 85 10.39 -0.11 9.01
N VAL A 86 10.07 1.12 9.39
CA VAL A 86 11.07 2.18 9.54
C VAL A 86 11.98 1.83 10.74
N LYS A 87 13.28 2.09 10.61
CA LYS A 87 14.27 1.95 11.69
C LYS A 87 13.93 2.85 12.88
N GLN A 88 14.47 2.54 14.06
CA GLN A 88 14.26 3.37 15.24
C GLN A 88 14.91 4.75 15.07
N ALA A 89 14.41 5.75 15.82
CA ALA A 89 14.86 7.13 15.73
C ALA A 89 16.37 7.30 15.98
N SER A 90 16.95 6.47 16.85
CA SER A 90 18.40 6.42 17.10
C SER A 90 19.18 6.08 15.83
N ASP A 91 18.74 5.06 15.10
CA ASP A 91 19.42 4.57 13.90
C ASP A 91 19.11 5.45 12.69
N LEU A 92 17.95 6.12 12.67
CA LEU A 92 17.58 7.09 11.64
C LEU A 92 18.49 8.32 11.63
N SER A 93 18.97 8.74 12.81
CA SER A 93 19.85 9.91 12.95
C SER A 93 21.23 9.72 12.31
N LEU A 94 21.63 8.46 12.07
CA LEU A 94 22.89 8.09 11.44
C LEU A 94 22.79 8.02 9.91
N ILE A 95 21.60 8.22 9.35
CA ILE A 95 21.36 8.14 7.91
C ILE A 95 21.55 9.54 7.31
N ASP A 96 22.42 9.62 6.31
CA ASP A 96 22.64 10.84 5.53
C ASP A 96 21.43 11.15 4.66
N LYS A 97 20.75 12.28 4.90
CA LYS A 97 19.50 12.68 4.24
C LYS A 97 19.67 13.07 2.77
N GLU A 98 20.89 13.33 2.32
CA GLU A 98 21.19 13.72 0.94
C GLU A 98 21.54 12.53 0.04
N SER A 99 21.59 11.30 0.58
CA SER A 99 21.89 10.12 -0.22
C SER A 99 20.71 9.71 -1.11
N ASP A 100 21.00 9.31 -2.35
CA ASP A 100 20.00 8.83 -3.31
C ASP A 100 19.26 7.57 -2.81
N ASP A 101 19.88 6.80 -1.90
CA ASP A 101 19.34 5.56 -1.32
C ASP A 101 18.73 5.72 0.08
N VAL A 102 18.47 6.96 0.52
CA VAL A 102 17.92 7.28 1.86
C VAL A 102 16.67 6.47 2.18
N LEU A 103 15.74 6.37 1.24
CA LEU A 103 14.48 5.66 1.45
C LEU A 103 14.69 4.17 1.72
N GLU A 104 15.72 3.55 1.13
CA GLU A 104 16.08 2.17 1.44
C GLU A 104 16.80 2.07 2.78
N ARG A 105 17.71 3.00 3.08
CA ARG A 105 18.45 3.02 4.35
C ARG A 105 17.56 3.24 5.58
N ILE A 106 16.46 3.96 5.43
CA ILE A 106 15.48 4.24 6.51
C ILE A 106 14.70 2.97 6.89
N MET A 107 14.56 2.01 5.97
CA MET A 107 13.81 0.78 6.20
C MET A 107 14.68 -0.29 6.88
N ASP A 108 14.10 -1.00 7.83
CA ASP A 108 14.75 -2.10 8.54
C ASP A 108 14.49 -3.44 7.83
N GLU A 109 15.53 -3.97 7.19
CA GLU A 109 15.49 -5.26 6.51
C GLU A 109 15.24 -6.44 7.46
N LYS A 110 15.59 -6.31 8.75
CA LYS A 110 15.38 -7.38 9.73
C LYS A 110 13.91 -7.58 10.07
N THR A 111 13.09 -6.55 9.85
CA THR A 111 11.64 -6.58 10.11
C THR A 111 10.81 -7.04 8.92
N ALA A 112 11.46 -7.50 7.85
CA ALA A 112 10.82 -7.90 6.62
C ALA A 112 9.82 -9.05 6.84
N SER A 113 8.53 -8.71 6.75
CA SER A 113 7.42 -9.66 6.92
C SER A 113 6.46 -9.59 5.72
N GLU A 114 5.76 -10.68 5.45
CA GLU A 114 4.70 -10.74 4.43
C GLU A 114 3.36 -10.24 4.98
N LEU A 115 3.18 -10.33 6.29
CA LEU A 115 1.99 -9.89 7.02
C LEU A 115 2.41 -8.94 8.14
N LYS A 116 1.71 -7.81 8.25
CA LYS A 116 1.77 -6.93 9.41
C LYS A 116 0.37 -6.76 10.00
N ILE A 117 0.25 -6.97 11.31
CA ILE A 117 -0.97 -6.68 12.07
C ILE A 117 -0.78 -5.33 12.76
N LEU A 118 -1.73 -4.44 12.55
CA LEU A 118 -1.82 -3.12 13.13
C LEU A 118 -2.91 -3.15 14.20
N TYR A 119 -2.48 -2.90 15.44
CA TYR A 119 -3.34 -2.78 16.60
C TYR A 119 -3.50 -1.31 16.95
N GLY A 120 -4.72 -0.87 17.25
CA GLY A 120 -4.97 0.52 17.63
C GLY A 120 -6.45 0.88 17.73
N HIS A 121 -7.30 0.21 16.96
CA HIS A 121 -8.74 0.39 17.07
C HIS A 121 -9.29 -0.36 18.29
N SER A 122 -10.39 0.14 18.83
CA SER A 122 -11.15 -0.48 19.94
C SER A 122 -12.51 -1.03 19.51
N GLY A 123 -12.74 -1.12 18.19
CA GLY A 123 -13.96 -1.67 17.60
C GLY A 123 -13.75 -2.09 16.14
N PRO A 124 -14.78 -2.65 15.49
CA PRO A 124 -14.69 -3.16 14.12
C PRO A 124 -14.26 -2.08 13.11
N VAL A 125 -13.39 -2.47 12.17
CA VAL A 125 -12.89 -1.55 11.14
C VAL A 125 -13.73 -1.69 9.87
N TYR A 126 -14.55 -0.69 9.56
CA TYR A 126 -15.47 -0.73 8.42
C TYR A 126 -14.91 -0.09 7.14
N GLY A 127 -13.72 0.50 7.18
CA GLY A 127 -13.11 1.11 6.01
C GLY A 127 -11.58 1.04 6.05
N ALA A 128 -11.01 0.70 4.90
CA ALA A 128 -9.63 0.91 4.53
C ALA A 128 -9.68 1.60 3.14
N SER A 129 -9.03 2.75 3.00
CA SER A 129 -8.99 3.56 1.77
C SER A 129 -7.79 4.50 1.80
#